data_AF-B5YLK2-F1
#
_entry.id   AF-B5YLK2-F1
#
_cell.length_a   1.000
_cell.length_b   1.000
_cell.length_c   1.000
_cell.angle_alpha   90.00
_cell.angle_beta   90.00
_cell.angle_gamma   90.00
#
_symmetry.space_group_name_H-M   'P 1'
#
loop_
_entity.id
_entity.type
_entity.pdbx_description
1 polymer ?
#
loop_
_entity_poly.entity_id
_entity_poly.type
_entity_poly.pdbx_seq_one_letter_code
_entity_poly.pdbx_strand_id
1 'polypeptide(L)'
;MTPPRHLLPTKYLTNTGTISGVWIFHRHGDRAPNRYLGSPHHYEQESEHWYSRIPPRSASSGTGGNAFASLSQFYAPKIHDSQNGGLFLDTGREPFGFLSYLGMDQMRDVGGRFRRRYERFGHRVSGGKEDEGGEQYKFLQHWDVHAYSTNYLRTVMSVQCFLDGLIGTNKQTDDNSGRRAEKQIYAGGGLSRYYKDAGIQEQLAHLNKSTLTTVEDVQAGGCDGVKVEVRDKALDTLNAFDRRPKMMNDLVKNVIATEQFQRIDGNATSLANKLSEFLPGLRGAPQAFGGTPSGINWVHGSDFFVCRRAHSVPLLAFSDYEGKADEIESLSALSAMEIPVMSHLAWRFREWYRCHKLLAAVSCPPLKEMMGQMLDAASRKDDERRPFVLYSCHDVTLLSILYAIGADFLVAGEDCGGSEMQEEGKEIHSGMEMGLVDVDKSNATTPTKQSSWRWWPAYSSTIVFEMVRIEEEVGIERHVIRVILNGKAIRLIPRLSLDDERILKEQPLHSRQRFGETTGDKCQMLGLEDFAQLISVLEQAGEGSVSLLEEDTAEMSNRFGVEGG
;
A
#
# COMPACT_ATOMS: atom_id res chain seq x y z
N MET A 1 -39.05 -36.49 -9.51
CA MET A 1 -37.66 -36.16 -9.87
C MET A 1 -37.50 -34.65 -9.78
N THR A 2 -36.86 -34.18 -8.72
CA THR A 2 -36.56 -32.75 -8.50
C THR A 2 -35.31 -32.42 -9.32
N PRO A 3 -35.28 -31.34 -10.11
CA PRO A 3 -34.08 -30.99 -10.86
C PRO A 3 -32.94 -30.67 -9.87
N PRO A 4 -31.68 -30.98 -10.21
CA PRO A 4 -30.56 -30.68 -9.33
C PRO A 4 -30.49 -29.16 -9.15
N ARG A 5 -30.57 -28.71 -7.90
CA ARG A 5 -30.29 -27.32 -7.53
C ARG A 5 -28.83 -27.03 -7.87
N HIS A 6 -28.61 -26.32 -8.97
CA HIS A 6 -27.30 -25.80 -9.35
C HIS A 6 -26.82 -24.80 -8.31
N LEU A 7 -26.00 -25.25 -7.37
CA LEU A 7 -25.20 -24.40 -6.48
C LEU A 7 -24.07 -23.77 -7.30
N LEU A 8 -24.36 -22.64 -7.97
CA LEU A 8 -23.41 -21.97 -8.87
C LEU A 8 -22.83 -20.60 -8.40
N PRO A 9 -23.37 -19.81 -7.44
CA PRO A 9 -22.92 -18.42 -7.31
C PRO A 9 -21.56 -18.21 -6.60
N THR A 10 -21.13 -19.07 -5.67
CA THR A 10 -19.85 -18.89 -4.92
C THR A 10 -18.60 -19.36 -5.66
N LYS A 11 -18.76 -20.11 -6.77
CA LYS A 11 -17.62 -20.60 -7.56
C LYS A 11 -16.93 -19.50 -8.37
N TYR A 12 -17.64 -18.43 -8.74
CA TYR A 12 -17.11 -17.30 -9.53
C TYR A 12 -16.14 -16.40 -8.76
N LEU A 13 -16.23 -16.39 -7.43
CA LEU A 13 -15.30 -15.65 -6.57
C LEU A 13 -14.03 -16.44 -6.24
N THR A 14 -13.99 -17.74 -6.55
CA THR A 14 -12.91 -18.62 -6.09
C THR A 14 -12.24 -19.47 -7.18
N ASN A 15 -12.96 -20.06 -8.16
CA ASN A 15 -12.42 -21.16 -8.97
C ASN A 15 -12.97 -21.34 -10.42
N THR A 16 -13.88 -20.51 -10.93
CA THR A 16 -14.30 -20.59 -12.34
C THR A 16 -13.60 -19.53 -13.19
N GLY A 17 -13.16 -19.94 -14.38
CA GLY A 17 -12.41 -19.12 -15.32
C GLY A 17 -10.90 -19.32 -15.22
N THR A 18 -10.21 -18.74 -16.20
CA THR A 18 -8.76 -18.80 -16.36
C THR A 18 -8.19 -17.42 -16.07
N ILE A 19 -7.29 -17.31 -15.10
CA ILE A 19 -6.62 -16.03 -14.80
C ILE A 19 -5.72 -15.69 -15.99
N SER A 20 -6.07 -14.66 -16.76
CA SER A 20 -5.34 -14.22 -17.95
C SER A 20 -4.28 -13.15 -17.64
N GLY A 21 -4.33 -12.53 -16.46
CA GLY A 21 -3.30 -11.58 -16.02
C GLY A 21 -3.49 -11.14 -14.56
N VAL A 22 -2.42 -10.64 -13.96
CA VAL A 22 -2.39 -10.18 -12.56
C VAL A 22 -1.64 -8.85 -12.46
N TRP A 23 -2.27 -7.84 -11.84
CA TRP A 23 -1.66 -6.53 -11.59
C TRP A 23 -1.75 -6.19 -10.10
N ILE A 24 -0.63 -5.85 -9.49
CA ILE A 24 -0.50 -5.75 -8.02
C ILE A 24 0.07 -4.39 -7.67
N PHE A 25 -0.71 -3.59 -6.96
CA PHE A 25 -0.21 -2.41 -6.27
C PHE A 25 0.14 -2.78 -4.85
N HIS A 26 1.36 -2.49 -4.41
CA HIS A 26 1.75 -2.76 -3.03
C HIS A 26 2.39 -1.55 -2.37
N ARG A 27 2.08 -1.36 -1.08
CA ARG A 27 2.85 -0.48 -0.20
C ARG A 27 4.20 -1.14 0.05
N HIS A 28 5.22 -0.33 0.28
CA HIS A 28 6.49 -0.82 0.82
C HIS A 28 6.29 -1.59 2.15
N GLY A 29 7.28 -2.40 2.51
CA GLY A 29 7.34 -3.04 3.81
C GLY A 29 7.54 -2.03 4.95
N ASP A 30 7.57 -2.54 6.16
CA ASP A 30 7.89 -1.78 7.36
C ASP A 30 9.21 -0.99 7.25
N ARG A 31 9.23 0.20 7.87
CA ARG A 31 10.35 1.14 7.82
C ARG A 31 10.55 1.86 9.14
N ALA A 32 11.70 2.48 9.31
CA ALA A 32 11.91 3.49 10.34
C ALA A 32 10.94 4.68 10.15
N PRO A 33 10.63 5.46 11.20
CA PRO A 33 9.85 6.69 11.11
C PRO A 33 10.43 7.61 10.05
N ASN A 34 9.57 8.32 9.33
CA ASN A 34 9.98 9.22 8.25
C ASN A 34 10.88 10.36 8.75
N ARG A 35 10.76 10.72 10.04
CA ARG A 35 11.61 11.70 10.71
C ARG A 35 11.59 11.55 12.22
N TYR A 36 12.56 12.16 12.87
CA TYR A 36 12.60 12.35 14.31
C TYR A 36 11.59 13.41 14.78
N LEU A 37 10.86 13.13 15.87
CA LEU A 37 9.82 14.03 16.42
C LEU A 37 9.99 14.36 17.91
N GLY A 38 10.97 13.78 18.59
CA GLY A 38 11.22 14.02 20.02
C GLY A 38 12.03 15.28 20.33
N SER A 39 12.48 15.39 21.58
CA SER A 39 13.34 16.49 22.05
C SER A 39 14.78 16.35 21.52
N PRO A 40 15.45 17.43 21.07
CA PRO A 40 16.74 17.33 20.35
C PRO A 40 17.85 16.50 21.03
N HIS A 41 17.85 16.40 22.36
CA HIS A 41 18.87 15.65 23.09
C HIS A 41 18.69 14.12 23.08
N HIS A 42 17.53 13.59 22.63
CA HIS A 42 17.34 12.15 22.41
C HIS A 42 17.53 11.73 20.95
N TYR A 43 17.86 12.67 20.04
CA TYR A 43 18.02 12.39 18.61
C TYR A 43 19.03 11.27 18.34
N GLU A 44 20.21 11.35 18.97
CA GLU A 44 21.28 10.37 18.75
C GLU A 44 20.86 8.97 19.22
N GLN A 45 20.17 8.86 20.35
CA GLN A 45 19.71 7.59 20.91
C GLN A 45 18.65 6.93 20.04
N GLU A 46 17.65 7.69 19.59
CA GLU A 46 16.62 7.17 18.67
C GLU A 46 17.23 6.83 17.31
N SER A 47 18.18 7.63 16.83
CA SER A 47 18.91 7.36 15.59
C SER A 47 19.70 6.04 15.69
N GLU A 48 20.48 5.83 16.75
CA GLU A 48 21.19 4.56 16.99
C GLU A 48 20.23 3.37 17.01
N HIS A 49 19.05 3.53 17.63
CA HIS A 49 18.03 2.50 17.66
C HIS A 49 17.60 2.12 16.24
N TRP A 50 17.23 3.10 15.42
CA TRP A 50 16.77 2.82 14.05
C TRP A 50 17.89 2.30 13.15
N TYR A 51 19.13 2.76 13.32
CA TYR A 51 20.30 2.18 12.63
C TYR A 51 20.44 0.67 12.86
N SER A 52 20.12 0.18 14.06
CA SER A 52 20.20 -1.25 14.36
C SER A 52 19.14 -2.09 13.65
N ARG A 53 18.09 -1.48 13.08
CA ARG A 53 16.96 -2.16 12.44
C ARG A 53 16.96 -2.05 10.91
N ILE A 54 17.85 -1.26 10.33
CA ILE A 54 17.94 -1.06 8.88
C ILE A 54 19.22 -1.69 8.30
N PRO A 55 19.21 -2.09 7.02
CA PRO A 55 20.43 -2.53 6.35
C PRO A 55 21.47 -1.40 6.25
N PRO A 56 22.76 -1.68 6.53
CA PRO A 56 23.81 -0.67 6.40
C PRO A 56 24.04 -0.29 4.93
N ARG A 57 24.27 1.01 4.65
CA ARG A 57 24.54 1.51 3.29
C ARG A 57 25.87 1.05 2.70
N SER A 58 26.92 0.94 3.52
CA SER A 58 28.26 0.66 3.04
C SER A 58 28.66 -0.78 3.29
N ALA A 59 29.23 -1.43 2.27
CA ALA A 59 29.88 -2.74 2.38
C ALA A 59 31.18 -2.70 3.21
N SER A 60 31.65 -1.52 3.64
CA SER A 60 32.91 -1.34 4.36
C SER A 60 32.91 -1.92 5.79
N SER A 61 31.79 -2.41 6.33
CA SER A 61 31.72 -3.02 7.66
C SER A 61 32.16 -4.50 7.71
N GLY A 62 32.58 -5.09 6.58
CA GLY A 62 33.31 -6.37 6.55
C GLY A 62 32.51 -7.63 6.91
N THR A 63 31.23 -7.53 7.30
CA THR A 63 30.42 -8.66 7.77
C THR A 63 29.16 -8.98 6.95
N GLY A 64 28.90 -8.25 5.87
CA GLY A 64 27.82 -8.56 4.94
C GLY A 64 27.69 -7.49 3.86
N GLY A 65 27.51 -7.89 2.61
CA GLY A 65 27.26 -6.94 1.51
C GLY A 65 26.01 -6.10 1.80
N ASN A 66 26.00 -4.85 1.33
CA ASN A 66 24.81 -3.98 1.37
C ASN A 66 23.60 -4.78 0.82
N ALA A 67 22.52 -4.89 1.58
CA ALA A 67 21.34 -5.67 1.20
C ALA A 67 20.78 -5.25 -0.15
N PHE A 68 20.79 -3.95 -0.46
CA PHE A 68 20.42 -3.43 -1.77
C PHE A 68 21.34 -3.94 -2.88
N ALA A 69 22.66 -3.97 -2.66
CA ALA A 69 23.61 -4.50 -3.63
C ALA A 69 23.39 -5.99 -3.88
N SER A 70 23.15 -6.77 -2.82
CA SER A 70 22.83 -8.20 -2.91
C SER A 70 21.55 -8.47 -3.71
N LEU A 71 20.47 -7.72 -3.44
CA LEU A 71 19.23 -7.84 -4.19
C LEU A 71 19.37 -7.38 -5.64
N SER A 72 20.14 -6.32 -5.89
CA SER A 72 20.34 -5.76 -7.23
C SER A 72 21.15 -6.66 -8.16
N GLN A 73 21.85 -7.67 -7.64
CA GLN A 73 22.47 -8.71 -8.46
C GLN A 73 21.43 -9.53 -9.22
N PHE A 74 20.24 -9.73 -8.63
CA PHE A 74 19.15 -10.51 -9.21
C PHE A 74 18.09 -9.61 -9.86
N TYR A 75 17.80 -8.47 -9.22
CA TYR A 75 16.70 -7.59 -9.55
C TYR A 75 17.20 -6.15 -9.75
N ALA A 76 18.09 -5.97 -10.73
CA ALA A 76 18.76 -4.68 -10.96
C ALA A 76 17.74 -3.55 -11.20
N PRO A 77 17.84 -2.43 -10.44
CA PRO A 77 17.01 -1.28 -10.69
C PRO A 77 17.49 -0.51 -11.92
N LYS A 78 16.58 -0.16 -12.82
CA LYS A 78 16.80 0.78 -13.90
C LYS A 78 16.31 2.15 -13.46
N ILE A 79 17.23 3.00 -13.00
CA ILE A 79 16.94 4.39 -12.67
C ILE A 79 17.37 5.24 -13.86
N HIS A 80 16.46 6.06 -14.36
CA HIS A 80 16.78 6.95 -15.47
C HIS A 80 17.68 8.11 -14.99
N ASP A 81 18.70 8.50 -15.78
CA ASP A 81 19.68 9.51 -15.37
C ASP A 81 19.06 10.89 -15.09
N SER A 82 17.93 11.23 -15.73
CA SER A 82 17.17 12.45 -15.43
C SER A 82 16.57 12.47 -14.02
N GLN A 83 16.48 11.33 -13.35
CA GLN A 83 15.99 11.25 -11.98
C GLN A 83 17.10 11.46 -10.98
N ASN A 84 17.25 12.70 -10.51
CA ASN A 84 18.16 13.00 -9.40
C ASN A 84 19.60 12.48 -9.66
N GLY A 85 20.04 12.52 -10.92
CA GLY A 85 21.36 12.01 -11.34
C GLY A 85 21.51 10.49 -11.20
N GLY A 86 20.43 9.72 -11.38
CA GLY A 86 20.43 8.27 -11.17
C GLY A 86 20.40 7.85 -9.70
N LEU A 87 20.05 8.76 -8.78
CA LEU A 87 20.04 8.51 -7.33
C LEU A 87 18.61 8.46 -6.76
N PHE A 88 18.43 7.72 -5.67
CA PHE A 88 17.16 7.67 -4.92
C PHE A 88 16.89 8.96 -4.15
N LEU A 89 15.60 9.33 -4.03
CA LEU A 89 15.16 10.59 -3.43
C LEU A 89 15.31 10.64 -1.89
N ASP A 90 15.32 9.51 -1.19
CA ASP A 90 15.27 9.42 0.28
C ASP A 90 16.60 9.10 0.97
N THR A 91 17.70 9.02 0.22
CA THR A 91 19.00 8.56 0.76
C THR A 91 19.71 9.57 1.68
N GLY A 92 19.20 10.80 1.81
CA GLY A 92 19.79 11.86 2.63
C GLY A 92 19.31 11.93 4.09
N ARG A 93 18.45 11.00 4.53
CA ARG A 93 17.71 11.11 5.81
C ARG A 93 17.94 9.95 6.79
N GLU A 94 18.94 9.12 6.52
CA GLU A 94 19.24 7.94 7.31
C GLU A 94 19.42 8.28 8.81
N PRO A 95 18.87 7.48 9.73
CA PRO A 95 18.16 6.20 9.52
C PRO A 95 16.66 6.35 9.21
N PHE A 96 16.13 7.57 9.28
CA PHE A 96 14.70 7.83 9.17
C PHE A 96 14.18 7.63 7.74
N GLY A 97 13.03 6.96 7.62
CA GLY A 97 12.38 6.65 6.35
C GLY A 97 12.93 5.41 5.63
N PHE A 98 13.97 4.76 6.15
CA PHE A 98 14.60 3.59 5.51
C PHE A 98 13.84 2.30 5.82
N LEU A 99 13.79 1.40 4.82
CA LEU A 99 13.19 0.07 4.95
C LEU A 99 13.95 -0.74 6.02
N SER A 100 13.22 -1.36 6.93
CA SER A 100 13.81 -2.18 8.00
C SER A 100 14.02 -3.64 7.55
N TYR A 101 14.78 -4.42 8.32
CA TYR A 101 14.85 -5.87 8.12
C TYR A 101 13.47 -6.54 8.20
N LEU A 102 12.64 -6.11 9.16
CA LEU A 102 11.26 -6.56 9.29
C LEU A 102 10.45 -6.28 8.02
N GLY A 103 10.60 -5.08 7.44
CA GLY A 103 9.91 -4.71 6.20
C GLY A 103 10.35 -5.53 5.00
N MET A 104 11.64 -5.84 4.90
CA MET A 104 12.15 -6.74 3.87
C MET A 104 11.53 -8.15 3.99
N ASP A 105 11.45 -8.69 5.22
CA ASP A 105 10.88 -10.02 5.48
C ASP A 105 9.37 -10.06 5.20
N GLN A 106 8.64 -9.00 5.57
CA GLN A 106 7.22 -8.84 5.20
C GLN A 106 7.04 -8.94 3.68
N MET A 107 7.87 -8.23 2.92
CA MET A 107 7.75 -8.22 1.46
C MET A 107 8.11 -9.57 0.83
N ARG A 108 9.11 -10.30 1.35
CA ARG A 108 9.40 -11.68 0.93
C ARG A 108 8.25 -12.62 1.23
N ASP A 109 7.65 -12.54 2.42
CA ASP A 109 6.48 -13.36 2.76
C ASP A 109 5.31 -13.08 1.81
N VAL A 110 5.05 -11.81 1.50
CA VAL A 110 4.05 -11.43 0.49
C VAL A 110 4.39 -12.08 -0.85
N GLY A 111 5.61 -11.91 -1.37
CA GLY A 111 6.05 -12.57 -2.60
C GLY A 111 5.81 -14.08 -2.60
N GLY A 112 6.17 -14.76 -1.50
CA GLY A 112 5.94 -16.20 -1.33
C GLY A 112 4.47 -16.60 -1.28
N ARG A 113 3.60 -15.78 -0.66
CA ARG A 113 2.14 -15.98 -0.68
C ARG A 113 1.58 -15.85 -2.10
N PHE A 114 2.08 -14.90 -2.88
CA PHE A 114 1.69 -14.73 -4.28
C PHE A 114 2.16 -15.89 -5.13
N ARG A 115 3.41 -16.35 -4.96
CA ARG A 115 3.92 -17.57 -5.58
C ARG A 115 2.95 -18.75 -5.35
N ARG A 116 2.71 -19.10 -4.07
CA ARG A 116 1.79 -20.20 -3.71
C ARG A 116 0.38 -20.03 -4.31
N ARG A 117 -0.13 -18.79 -4.38
CA ARG A 117 -1.46 -18.51 -4.96
C ARG A 117 -1.48 -18.75 -6.47
N TYR A 118 -0.45 -18.35 -7.20
CA TYR A 118 -0.47 -18.30 -8.67
C TYR A 118 0.23 -19.47 -9.37
N GLU A 119 1.11 -20.21 -8.69
CA GLU A 119 1.69 -21.45 -9.22
C GLU A 119 0.60 -22.48 -9.56
N ARG A 120 -0.39 -22.65 -8.68
CA ARG A 120 -1.51 -23.59 -8.89
C ARG A 120 -2.35 -23.30 -10.14
N PHE A 121 -2.28 -22.07 -10.67
CA PHE A 121 -3.03 -21.67 -11.87
C PHE A 121 -2.24 -21.84 -13.17
N GLY A 122 -0.92 -22.09 -13.12
CA GLY A 122 -0.11 -22.31 -14.30
C GLY A 122 -0.19 -23.73 -14.88
N HIS A 123 -0.69 -24.71 -14.13
CA HIS A 123 -0.73 -26.13 -14.54
C HIS A 123 -1.83 -26.50 -15.54
N ARG A 124 -2.76 -25.59 -15.86
CA ARG A 124 -3.89 -25.88 -16.78
C ARG A 124 -3.59 -25.52 -18.24
N VAL A 125 -2.35 -25.67 -18.70
CA VAL A 125 -2.09 -25.61 -20.13
C VAL A 125 -2.71 -26.88 -20.75
N SER A 126 -3.82 -26.67 -21.44
CA SER A 126 -4.72 -27.69 -21.96
C SER A 126 -3.98 -28.76 -22.78
N GLY A 127 -3.92 -29.99 -22.27
CA GLY A 127 -3.59 -31.17 -23.07
C GLY A 127 -2.24 -31.85 -22.78
N GLY A 128 -1.42 -31.30 -21.88
CA GLY A 128 -0.24 -32.02 -21.39
C GLY A 128 -0.66 -33.17 -20.47
N LYS A 129 -0.40 -34.43 -20.86
CA LYS A 129 -0.35 -35.53 -19.88
C LYS A 129 0.59 -35.09 -18.76
N GLU A 130 0.24 -35.32 -17.51
CA GLU A 130 1.18 -35.13 -16.40
C GLU A 130 2.47 -35.85 -16.79
N ASP A 131 3.51 -35.10 -17.15
CA ASP A 131 4.77 -35.68 -17.55
C ASP A 131 5.28 -36.44 -16.32
N GLU A 132 5.32 -37.76 -16.42
CA GLU A 132 5.78 -38.69 -15.38
C GLU A 132 7.24 -38.40 -14.95
N GLY A 133 7.92 -37.46 -15.60
CA GLY A 133 9.26 -36.96 -15.29
C GLY A 133 9.37 -35.95 -14.14
N GLY A 134 8.25 -35.47 -13.57
CA GLY A 134 8.29 -34.64 -12.36
C GLY A 134 9.04 -33.32 -12.52
N GLU A 135 9.07 -32.73 -13.71
CA GLU A 135 9.69 -31.42 -13.90
C GLU A 135 8.99 -30.38 -13.00
N GLN A 136 9.78 -29.79 -12.10
CA GLN A 136 9.32 -28.82 -11.14
C GLN A 136 8.77 -27.58 -11.85
N TYR A 137 7.53 -27.20 -11.54
CA TYR A 137 6.91 -25.96 -12.02
C TYR A 137 7.84 -24.76 -11.82
N LYS A 138 8.08 -24.00 -12.89
CA LYS A 138 8.85 -22.76 -12.84
C LYS A 138 7.95 -21.56 -13.11
N PHE A 139 7.82 -20.68 -12.12
CA PHE A 139 6.95 -19.50 -12.19
C PHE A 139 7.16 -18.66 -13.46
N LEU A 140 8.41 -18.38 -13.83
CA LEU A 140 8.77 -17.55 -14.98
C LEU A 140 8.50 -18.19 -16.36
N GLN A 141 8.19 -19.49 -16.41
CA GLN A 141 7.76 -20.14 -17.66
C GLN A 141 6.31 -19.82 -18.01
N HIS A 142 5.48 -19.48 -17.02
CA HIS A 142 4.05 -19.20 -17.21
C HIS A 142 3.70 -17.72 -17.12
N TRP A 143 4.51 -16.97 -16.37
CA TRP A 143 4.25 -15.56 -16.08
C TRP A 143 5.31 -14.66 -16.70
N ASP A 144 4.84 -13.61 -17.34
CA ASP A 144 5.63 -12.49 -17.84
C ASP A 144 5.68 -11.42 -16.75
N VAL A 145 6.73 -11.45 -15.93
CA VAL A 145 6.84 -10.63 -14.72
C VAL A 145 7.45 -9.26 -15.04
N HIS A 146 6.69 -8.21 -14.76
CA HIS A 146 7.14 -6.81 -14.86
C HIS A 146 7.09 -6.16 -13.49
N ALA A 147 8.09 -5.37 -13.13
CA ALA A 147 8.16 -4.71 -11.84
C ALA A 147 8.48 -3.22 -11.99
N TYR A 148 7.63 -2.38 -11.43
CA TYR A 148 7.74 -0.93 -11.42
C TYR A 148 7.83 -0.40 -9.99
N SER A 149 8.59 0.68 -9.79
CA SER A 149 8.69 1.35 -8.49
C SER A 149 8.74 2.86 -8.64
N THR A 150 8.24 3.58 -7.64
CA THR A 150 8.61 4.97 -7.40
C THR A 150 10.11 5.09 -7.07
N ASN A 151 10.69 6.28 -7.22
CA ASN A 151 12.12 6.51 -7.00
C ASN A 151 12.51 6.73 -5.51
N TYR A 152 12.07 5.82 -4.65
CA TYR A 152 12.47 5.76 -3.25
C TYR A 152 13.19 4.44 -2.99
N LEU A 153 14.30 4.49 -2.24
CA LEU A 153 15.07 3.28 -1.93
C LEU A 153 14.19 2.24 -1.23
N ARG A 154 13.28 2.68 -0.33
CA ARG A 154 12.38 1.78 0.37
C ARG A 154 11.37 1.06 -0.53
N THR A 155 10.86 1.70 -1.59
CA THR A 155 9.91 1.07 -2.52
C THR A 155 10.65 0.12 -3.47
N VAL A 156 11.82 0.54 -3.97
CA VAL A 156 12.69 -0.31 -4.79
C VAL A 156 13.13 -1.55 -4.05
N MET A 157 13.66 -1.42 -2.83
CA MET A 157 14.03 -2.59 -2.02
C MET A 157 12.82 -3.45 -1.67
N SER A 158 11.65 -2.86 -1.44
CA SER A 158 10.43 -3.63 -1.16
C SER A 158 10.02 -4.52 -2.33
N VAL A 159 10.06 -4.02 -3.57
CA VAL A 159 9.72 -4.85 -4.74
C VAL A 159 10.81 -5.87 -5.04
N GLN A 160 12.09 -5.54 -4.80
CA GLN A 160 13.16 -6.54 -4.87
C GLN A 160 12.94 -7.67 -3.86
N CYS A 161 12.56 -7.37 -2.61
CA CYS A 161 12.20 -8.39 -1.62
C CYS A 161 10.92 -9.15 -2.00
N PHE A 162 9.93 -8.49 -2.60
CA PHE A 162 8.75 -9.18 -3.14
C PHE A 162 9.17 -10.20 -4.20
N LEU A 163 9.98 -9.79 -5.18
CA LEU A 163 10.48 -10.65 -6.24
C LEU A 163 11.32 -11.80 -5.68
N ASP A 164 12.13 -11.51 -4.65
CA ASP A 164 12.92 -12.52 -3.95
C ASP A 164 12.05 -13.64 -3.36
N GLY A 165 10.95 -13.28 -2.71
CA GLY A 165 9.98 -14.27 -2.22
C GLY A 165 9.15 -14.94 -3.32
N LEU A 166 8.90 -14.24 -4.43
CA LEU A 166 8.08 -14.72 -5.55
C LEU A 166 8.82 -15.73 -6.44
N ILE A 167 10.09 -15.47 -6.74
CA ILE A 167 10.89 -16.22 -7.73
C ILE A 167 11.85 -17.18 -7.02
N GLY A 168 12.45 -16.76 -5.90
CA GLY A 168 13.43 -17.56 -5.17
C GLY A 168 12.86 -18.91 -4.77
N THR A 169 13.65 -19.98 -4.95
CA THR A 169 13.26 -21.35 -4.59
C THR A 169 13.18 -21.50 -3.08
N ASN A 170 12.07 -21.01 -2.52
CA ASN A 170 11.63 -21.35 -1.19
C ASN A 170 11.35 -22.86 -1.16
N LYS A 171 12.40 -23.66 -0.93
CA LYS A 171 12.26 -24.94 -0.24
C LYS A 171 11.82 -24.59 1.19
N GLN A 172 10.59 -24.11 1.33
CA GLN A 172 9.92 -24.11 2.60
C GLN A 172 9.91 -25.58 2.99
N THR A 173 10.81 -25.95 3.89
CA THR A 173 10.57 -27.08 4.77
C THR A 173 9.17 -26.82 5.31
N ASP A 174 8.21 -27.70 5.01
CA ASP A 174 6.83 -27.69 5.53
C ASP A 174 6.79 -27.86 7.07
N ASP A 175 7.84 -27.41 7.77
CA ASP A 175 7.90 -27.15 9.19
C ASP A 175 6.99 -25.95 9.52
N ASN A 176 5.70 -26.19 9.32
CA ASN A 176 4.56 -25.59 10.00
C ASN A 176 4.58 -25.88 11.51
N SER A 177 5.70 -26.38 12.06
CA SER A 177 5.90 -26.73 13.45
C SER A 177 6.14 -25.48 14.31
N GLY A 178 5.26 -24.48 14.22
CA GLY A 178 4.80 -23.62 15.32
C GLY A 178 5.81 -22.91 16.22
N ARG A 179 7.11 -22.94 15.93
CA ARG A 179 8.15 -22.35 16.78
C ARG A 179 8.58 -21.01 16.19
N ARG A 180 7.66 -20.03 16.25
CA ARG A 180 8.11 -18.70 16.64
C ARG A 180 8.59 -18.86 18.08
N ALA A 181 9.85 -19.24 18.24
CA ALA A 181 10.45 -19.30 19.56
C ALA A 181 10.30 -17.90 20.14
N GLU A 182 9.44 -17.75 21.16
CA GLU A 182 9.49 -16.62 22.09
C GLU A 182 10.88 -16.65 22.73
N LYS A 183 11.89 -16.14 22.02
CA LYS A 183 13.21 -15.92 22.60
C LYS A 183 13.02 -14.74 23.53
N GLN A 184 12.82 -15.05 24.81
CA GLN A 184 12.86 -14.10 25.90
C GLN A 184 14.11 -13.22 25.75
N ILE A 185 13.91 -11.96 25.39
CA ILE A 185 14.98 -10.96 25.37
C ILE A 185 15.28 -10.64 26.83
N TYR A 186 16.36 -11.22 27.37
CA TYR A 186 16.80 -10.95 28.73
C TYR A 186 17.37 -9.52 28.81
N ALA A 187 16.55 -8.57 29.27
CA ALA A 187 16.94 -7.17 29.48
C ALA A 187 17.76 -6.99 30.77
N GLY A 188 18.92 -7.64 30.88
CA GLY A 188 19.83 -7.53 32.02
C GLY A 188 20.65 -6.24 32.10
N GLY A 189 20.28 -5.17 31.38
CA GLY A 189 21.10 -3.95 31.26
C GLY A 189 20.34 -2.66 30.95
N GLY A 190 19.06 -2.57 31.30
CA GLY A 190 18.22 -1.39 31.06
C GLY A 190 17.65 -1.31 29.62
N LEU A 191 16.72 -0.37 29.42
CA LEU A 191 15.94 -0.20 28.18
C LEU A 191 16.82 0.04 26.94
N SER A 192 17.88 0.85 27.07
CA SER A 192 18.83 1.11 25.98
C SER A 192 19.50 -0.17 25.44
N ARG A 193 19.84 -1.12 26.32
CA ARG A 193 20.42 -2.41 25.93
C ARG A 193 19.38 -3.33 25.30
N TYR A 194 18.16 -3.37 25.87
CA TYR A 194 17.04 -4.12 25.30
C TYR A 194 16.77 -3.72 23.83
N TYR A 195 16.78 -2.42 23.53
CA TYR A 195 16.53 -1.92 22.20
C TYR A 195 17.63 -2.28 21.19
N LYS A 196 18.90 -2.30 21.61
CA LYS A 196 20.02 -2.75 20.77
C LYS A 196 19.93 -4.26 20.50
N ASP A 197 19.61 -5.04 21.52
CA ASP A 197 19.49 -6.50 21.41
C ASP A 197 18.31 -6.90 20.49
N ALA A 198 17.20 -6.17 20.52
CA ALA A 198 16.06 -6.39 19.63
C ALA A 198 16.41 -6.20 18.14
N GLY A 199 17.11 -5.10 17.80
CA GLY A 199 17.56 -4.85 16.43
C GLY A 199 18.54 -5.92 15.92
N ILE A 200 19.48 -6.36 16.76
CA ILE A 200 20.39 -7.47 16.44
C ILE A 200 19.60 -8.76 16.18
N GLN A 201 18.56 -9.06 16.96
CA GLN A 201 17.74 -10.24 16.73
C GLN A 201 16.97 -10.18 15.41
N GLU A 202 16.41 -9.02 15.05
CA GLU A 202 15.77 -8.81 13.75
C GLU A 202 16.77 -9.03 12.60
N GLN A 203 17.96 -8.46 12.72
CA GLN A 203 19.04 -8.67 11.76
C GLN A 203 19.43 -10.14 11.62
N LEU A 204 19.56 -10.87 12.74
CA LEU A 204 19.93 -12.29 12.72
C LEU A 204 18.80 -13.17 12.15
N ALA A 205 17.53 -12.84 12.41
CA ALA A 205 16.39 -13.56 11.84
C ALA A 205 16.31 -13.39 10.31
N HIS A 206 16.64 -12.20 9.81
CA HIS A 206 16.66 -11.87 8.38
C HIS A 206 17.68 -12.70 7.57
N LEU A 207 18.77 -13.15 8.19
CA LEU A 207 19.89 -13.80 7.51
C LEU A 207 19.67 -15.28 7.17
N ASN A 208 18.44 -15.79 7.18
CA ASN A 208 18.19 -17.16 6.72
C ASN A 208 18.37 -17.27 5.19
N LYS A 209 19.60 -17.54 4.76
CA LYS A 209 19.99 -17.58 3.34
C LYS A 209 19.33 -18.68 2.52
N SER A 210 18.76 -19.72 3.16
CA SER A 210 18.21 -20.87 2.44
C SER A 210 16.93 -20.56 1.65
N THR A 211 16.31 -19.40 1.90
CA THR A 211 15.07 -18.95 1.25
C THR A 211 15.30 -17.85 0.21
N LEU A 212 16.55 -17.46 -0.02
CA LEU A 212 16.89 -16.37 -0.94
C LEU A 212 17.00 -16.87 -2.39
N THR A 213 16.72 -15.96 -3.32
CA THR A 213 16.91 -16.18 -4.75
C THR A 213 18.35 -16.57 -5.06
N THR A 214 18.50 -17.58 -5.92
CA THR A 214 19.77 -18.02 -6.47
C THR A 214 19.94 -17.55 -7.92
N VAL A 215 21.16 -17.61 -8.45
CA VAL A 215 21.43 -17.25 -9.86
C VAL A 215 20.66 -18.19 -10.79
N GLU A 216 20.57 -19.46 -10.41
CA GLU A 216 19.83 -20.50 -11.10
C GLU A 216 18.34 -20.18 -11.19
N ASP A 217 17.72 -19.65 -10.12
CA ASP A 217 16.30 -19.28 -10.13
C ASP A 217 15.98 -18.22 -11.19
N VAL A 218 16.87 -17.25 -11.37
CA VAL A 218 16.71 -16.16 -12.35
C VAL A 218 17.02 -16.64 -13.76
N GLN A 219 18.07 -17.47 -13.94
CA GLN A 219 18.48 -17.96 -15.25
C GLN A 219 17.59 -19.08 -15.81
N ALA A 220 16.96 -19.88 -14.95
CA ALA A 220 16.14 -21.02 -15.34
C ALA A 220 14.90 -20.66 -16.18
N GLY A 221 14.52 -19.38 -16.24
CA GLY A 221 13.42 -18.87 -17.05
C GLY A 221 13.80 -18.51 -18.49
N GLY A 222 15.06 -18.64 -18.91
CA GLY A 222 15.50 -18.28 -20.27
C GLY A 222 15.28 -16.80 -20.65
N CYS A 223 15.05 -15.93 -19.65
CA CYS A 223 14.81 -14.51 -19.82
C CYS A 223 15.96 -13.71 -19.20
N ASP A 224 16.15 -12.47 -19.66
CA ASP A 224 17.22 -11.52 -19.26
C ASP A 224 17.15 -11.05 -17.78
N GLY A 225 16.54 -11.84 -16.91
CA GLY A 225 16.21 -11.52 -15.52
C GLY A 225 15.05 -10.54 -15.39
N VAL A 226 14.37 -10.58 -14.25
CA VAL A 226 13.34 -9.58 -13.89
C VAL A 226 14.04 -8.33 -13.39
N LYS A 227 13.87 -7.21 -14.09
CA LYS A 227 14.44 -5.91 -13.71
C LYS A 227 13.40 -5.07 -12.99
N VAL A 228 13.85 -4.17 -12.11
CA VAL A 228 12.98 -3.20 -11.43
C VAL A 228 13.04 -1.88 -12.19
N GLU A 229 11.96 -1.49 -12.84
CA GLU A 229 11.89 -0.24 -13.59
C GLU A 229 11.47 0.90 -12.67
N VAL A 230 12.42 1.78 -12.35
CA VAL A 230 12.18 2.95 -11.51
C VAL A 230 11.63 4.06 -12.39
N ARG A 231 10.41 4.50 -12.08
CA ARG A 231 9.64 5.40 -12.93
C ARG A 231 10.28 6.77 -12.97
N ASP A 232 10.58 7.26 -14.18
CA ASP A 232 11.05 8.64 -14.38
C ASP A 232 10.06 9.65 -13.79
N LYS A 233 10.58 10.74 -13.20
CA LYS A 233 9.75 11.72 -12.47
C LYS A 233 8.71 12.35 -13.38
N ALA A 234 9.02 12.58 -14.66
CA ALA A 234 8.08 13.16 -15.62
C ALA A 234 6.96 12.18 -16.01
N LEU A 235 7.24 10.88 -15.93
CA LEU A 235 6.34 9.79 -16.36
C LEU A 235 5.77 8.98 -15.19
N ASP A 236 6.04 9.38 -13.95
CA ASP A 236 5.66 8.60 -12.77
C ASP A 236 4.13 8.58 -12.59
N THR A 237 3.52 7.44 -12.93
CA THR A 237 2.10 7.17 -12.72
C THR A 237 1.80 6.74 -11.29
N LEU A 238 2.80 6.39 -10.48
CA LEU A 238 2.65 5.85 -9.13
C LEU A 238 2.75 6.92 -8.04
N ASN A 239 3.39 8.06 -8.32
CA ASN A 239 3.46 9.20 -7.40
C ASN A 239 3.17 10.55 -8.09
N ALA A 240 1.89 10.95 -8.06
CA ALA A 240 1.47 12.23 -8.62
C ALA A 240 2.08 13.46 -7.92
N PHE A 241 2.42 13.37 -6.62
CA PHE A 241 3.00 14.48 -5.86
C PHE A 241 4.43 14.79 -6.31
N ASP A 242 5.20 13.77 -6.66
CA ASP A 242 6.54 13.97 -7.23
C ASP A 242 6.47 14.42 -8.69
N ARG A 243 5.57 13.82 -9.48
CA ARG A 243 5.42 14.14 -10.90
C ARG A 243 4.95 15.59 -11.12
N ARG A 244 3.97 16.06 -10.34
CA ARG A 244 3.32 17.38 -10.54
C ARG A 244 3.14 18.15 -9.21
N PRO A 245 4.23 18.51 -8.50
CA PRO A 245 4.14 19.05 -7.14
C PRO A 245 3.33 20.34 -7.04
N LYS A 246 3.46 21.27 -8.00
CA LYS A 246 2.70 22.54 -8.03
C LYS A 246 1.20 22.26 -8.17
N MET A 247 0.80 21.52 -9.20
CA MET A 247 -0.60 21.14 -9.44
C MET A 247 -1.20 20.42 -8.24
N MET A 248 -0.48 19.44 -7.67
CA MET A 248 -0.94 18.68 -6.52
C MET A 248 -1.08 19.57 -5.28
N ASN A 249 -0.14 20.48 -5.06
CA ASN A 249 -0.24 21.47 -3.99
C ASN A 249 -1.50 22.34 -4.12
N ASP A 250 -1.80 22.82 -5.33
CA ASP A 250 -2.93 23.71 -5.56
C ASP A 250 -4.27 22.95 -5.39
N LEU A 251 -4.35 21.71 -5.89
CA LEU A 251 -5.50 20.84 -5.66
C LEU A 251 -5.74 20.56 -4.17
N VAL A 252 -4.70 20.25 -3.40
CA VAL A 252 -4.82 20.04 -1.95
C VAL A 252 -5.21 21.32 -1.21
N LYS A 253 -4.60 22.47 -1.56
CA LYS A 253 -4.97 23.77 -0.98
C LYS A 253 -6.43 24.12 -1.22
N ASN A 254 -6.96 23.82 -2.40
CA ASN A 254 -8.38 24.05 -2.70
C ASN A 254 -9.30 23.24 -1.77
N VAL A 255 -8.94 21.99 -1.45
CA VAL A 255 -9.69 21.18 -0.48
C VAL A 255 -9.55 21.76 0.93
N ILE A 256 -8.34 22.10 1.35
CA ILE A 256 -8.07 22.69 2.66
C ILE A 256 -8.84 24.00 2.84
N ALA A 257 -8.98 24.82 1.79
CA ALA A 257 -9.67 26.11 1.83
C ALA A 257 -11.20 26.01 1.99
N THR A 258 -11.79 24.82 1.87
CA THR A 258 -13.23 24.65 2.09
C THR A 258 -13.62 24.92 3.55
N GLU A 259 -14.78 25.55 3.79
CA GLU A 259 -15.25 25.90 5.13
C GLU A 259 -15.34 24.67 6.04
N GLN A 260 -15.85 23.55 5.51
CA GLN A 260 -15.97 22.30 6.25
C GLN A 260 -14.61 21.78 6.72
N PHE A 261 -13.58 21.81 5.85
CA PHE A 261 -12.24 21.35 6.19
C PHE A 261 -11.60 22.27 7.22
N GLN A 262 -11.67 23.60 7.01
CA GLN A 262 -11.17 24.60 7.95
C GLN A 262 -11.75 24.40 9.35
N ARG A 263 -13.07 24.20 9.44
CA ARG A 263 -13.77 23.98 10.72
C ARG A 263 -13.35 22.68 11.40
N ILE A 264 -13.38 21.55 10.70
CA ILE A 264 -13.10 20.24 11.32
C ILE A 264 -11.61 20.08 11.66
N ASP A 265 -10.70 20.47 10.76
CA ASP A 265 -9.27 20.44 11.07
C ASP A 265 -8.90 21.47 12.15
N GLY A 266 -9.55 22.64 12.16
CA GLY A 266 -9.40 23.64 13.22
C GLY A 266 -9.85 23.12 14.59
N ASN A 267 -10.94 22.34 14.64
CA ASN A 267 -11.39 21.69 15.88
C ASN A 267 -10.39 20.65 16.42
N ALA A 268 -9.51 20.11 15.58
CA ALA A 268 -8.46 19.18 15.99
C ALA A 268 -7.22 19.88 16.58
N THR A 269 -7.22 21.22 16.72
CA THR A 269 -6.11 21.99 17.29
C THR A 269 -5.77 21.59 18.73
N SER A 270 -6.77 21.27 19.56
CA SER A 270 -6.54 20.82 20.94
C SER A 270 -5.78 19.50 20.99
N LEU A 271 -6.18 18.53 20.15
CA LEU A 271 -5.48 17.26 19.98
C LEU A 271 -4.05 17.48 19.43
N ALA A 272 -3.88 18.36 18.45
CA ALA A 272 -2.58 18.71 17.90
C ALA A 272 -1.65 19.37 18.92
N ASN A 273 -2.19 20.26 19.78
CA ASN A 273 -1.45 20.88 20.88
C ASN A 273 -0.98 19.81 21.87
N LYS A 274 -1.89 18.96 22.35
CA LYS A 274 -1.57 17.88 23.29
C LYS A 274 -0.55 16.89 22.72
N LEU A 275 -0.69 16.50 21.46
CA LEU A 275 0.29 15.63 20.81
C LEU A 275 1.68 16.28 20.70
N SER A 276 1.73 17.59 20.46
CA SER A 276 2.99 18.35 20.36
C SER A 276 3.72 18.48 21.71
N GLU A 277 3.04 18.30 22.85
CA GLU A 277 3.68 18.27 24.17
C GLU A 277 4.58 17.04 24.31
N PHE A 278 4.13 15.89 23.80
CA PHE A 278 4.93 14.65 23.78
C PHE A 278 5.90 14.60 22.61
N LEU A 279 5.57 15.23 21.48
CA LEU A 279 6.31 15.18 20.22
C LEU A 279 6.64 16.61 19.73
N PRO A 280 7.57 17.32 20.39
CA PRO A 280 7.84 18.73 20.10
C PRO A 280 8.32 18.98 18.66
N GLY A 281 8.90 17.98 18.00
CA GLY A 281 9.30 18.04 16.59
C GLY A 281 8.14 18.21 15.59
N LEU A 282 6.87 18.04 16.01
CA LEU A 282 5.70 18.26 15.15
C LEU A 282 5.50 19.73 14.77
N ARG A 283 5.79 20.67 15.68
CA ARG A 283 5.58 22.12 15.45
C ARG A 283 6.63 22.75 14.54
N GLY A 284 7.84 22.19 14.53
CA GLY A 284 8.93 22.59 13.63
C GLY A 284 8.95 21.83 12.31
N ALA A 285 8.06 20.86 12.12
CA ALA A 285 8.04 20.07 10.91
C ALA A 285 7.60 20.92 9.71
N PRO A 286 8.24 20.76 8.52
CA PRO A 286 7.76 21.34 7.28
C PRO A 286 6.29 21.01 7.10
N GLN A 287 5.48 22.07 6.94
CA GLN A 287 4.08 21.92 6.64
C GLN A 287 3.94 21.74 5.13
N ALA A 288 3.48 20.57 4.72
CA ALA A 288 3.08 20.37 3.35
C ALA A 288 1.92 21.33 3.02
N PHE A 289 1.89 21.80 1.78
CA PHE A 289 0.75 22.54 1.21
C PHE A 289 0.42 23.89 1.86
N GLY A 290 1.39 24.54 2.51
CA GLY A 290 1.22 25.88 3.06
C GLY A 290 0.58 25.94 4.44
N GLY A 291 0.49 24.81 5.14
CA GLY A 291 -0.05 24.75 6.50
C GLY A 291 -1.45 24.14 6.57
N THR A 292 -1.85 23.79 7.78
CA THR A 292 -3.19 23.28 8.10
C THR A 292 -3.77 24.10 9.25
N PRO A 293 -5.10 24.21 9.34
CA PRO A 293 -5.77 24.83 10.49
C PRO A 293 -5.28 24.33 11.86
N SER A 294 -5.03 23.02 12.00
CA SER A 294 -4.51 22.42 13.24
C SER A 294 -3.05 22.78 13.56
N GLY A 295 -2.30 23.29 12.59
CA GLY A 295 -0.91 23.71 12.74
C GLY A 295 0.12 22.58 12.87
N ILE A 296 -0.23 21.34 12.53
CA ILE A 296 0.72 20.21 12.48
C ILE A 296 0.51 19.35 11.23
N ASN A 297 1.56 18.64 10.82
CA ASN A 297 1.45 17.63 9.78
C ASN A 297 1.01 16.30 10.40
N TRP A 298 -0.28 15.99 10.28
CA TRP A 298 -0.89 14.75 10.78
C TRP A 298 -0.25 13.48 10.23
N VAL A 299 0.37 13.50 9.04
CA VAL A 299 1.09 12.34 8.50
C VAL A 299 2.25 11.96 9.43
N HIS A 300 3.00 12.94 9.95
CA HIS A 300 4.10 12.68 10.89
C HIS A 300 3.60 12.15 12.24
N GLY A 301 2.49 12.70 12.74
CA GLY A 301 1.89 12.23 13.99
C GLY A 301 1.41 10.78 13.89
N SER A 302 0.75 10.42 12.79
CA SER A 302 0.33 9.04 12.53
C SER A 302 1.52 8.09 12.32
N ASP A 303 2.53 8.53 11.57
CA ASP A 303 3.73 7.73 11.27
C ASP A 303 4.46 7.31 12.55
N PHE A 304 4.49 8.17 13.57
CA PHE A 304 5.02 7.85 14.90
C PHE A 304 4.35 6.62 15.53
N PHE A 305 3.02 6.60 15.62
CA PHE A 305 2.28 5.48 16.20
C PHE A 305 2.44 4.20 15.37
N VAL A 306 2.37 4.31 14.04
CA VAL A 306 2.49 3.17 13.12
C VAL A 306 3.85 2.50 13.25
N CYS A 307 4.94 3.28 13.19
CA CYS A 307 6.30 2.73 13.26
C CYS A 307 6.56 2.10 14.64
N ARG A 308 6.20 2.78 15.73
CA ARG A 308 6.42 2.24 17.07
C ARG A 308 5.65 0.95 17.32
N ARG A 309 4.39 0.88 16.89
CA ARG A 309 3.59 -0.34 16.98
C ARG A 309 4.20 -1.49 16.17
N ALA A 310 4.62 -1.23 14.94
CA ALA A 310 5.19 -2.26 14.07
C ALA A 310 6.48 -2.87 14.63
N HIS A 311 7.28 -2.05 15.31
CA HIS A 311 8.56 -2.42 15.91
C HIS A 311 8.51 -2.79 17.39
N SER A 312 7.30 -2.84 17.97
CA SER A 312 7.08 -3.01 19.42
C SER A 312 7.92 -2.05 20.28
N VAL A 313 8.09 -0.81 19.82
CA VAL A 313 8.79 0.24 20.56
C VAL A 313 7.78 0.94 21.49
N PRO A 314 8.04 1.03 22.81
CA PRO A 314 7.19 1.78 23.72
C PRO A 314 6.98 3.22 23.26
N LEU A 315 5.77 3.76 23.42
CA LEU A 315 5.44 5.10 22.91
C LEU A 315 6.31 6.20 23.53
N LEU A 316 6.72 6.08 24.79
CA LEU A 316 7.56 7.08 25.46
C LEU A 316 9.07 6.85 25.30
N ALA A 317 9.53 5.82 24.59
CA ALA A 317 10.97 5.60 24.40
C ALA A 317 11.62 6.80 23.69
N PHE A 318 12.81 7.21 24.12
CA PHE A 318 13.54 8.37 23.60
C PHE A 318 12.79 9.70 23.78
N SER A 319 12.08 9.85 24.88
CA SER A 319 11.32 11.06 25.22
C SER A 319 11.69 11.61 26.59
N ASP A 320 11.30 12.86 26.83
CA ASP A 320 11.49 13.50 28.14
C ASP A 320 10.68 12.85 29.25
N TYR A 321 9.78 11.92 28.96
CA TYR A 321 8.92 11.26 29.94
C TYR A 321 9.42 9.86 30.32
N GLU A 322 10.39 9.30 29.59
CA GLU A 322 10.95 7.97 29.86
C GLU A 322 11.65 7.93 31.22
N GLY A 323 11.26 6.98 32.09
CA GLY A 323 11.85 6.80 33.41
C GLY A 323 11.45 7.85 34.46
N LYS A 324 10.50 8.73 34.15
CA LYS A 324 9.99 9.73 35.11
C LYS A 324 8.86 9.18 36.00
N ALA A 325 8.61 9.86 37.12
CA ALA A 325 7.56 9.46 38.07
C ALA A 325 6.14 9.47 37.46
N ASP A 326 5.92 10.31 36.45
CA ASP A 326 4.66 10.49 35.70
C ASP A 326 4.63 9.70 34.38
N GLU A 327 5.58 8.77 34.15
CA GLU A 327 5.68 8.00 32.91
C GLU A 327 4.38 7.21 32.60
N ILE A 328 3.76 6.61 33.62
CA ILE A 328 2.53 5.82 33.45
C ILE A 328 1.35 6.70 32.99
N GLU A 329 1.19 7.87 33.60
CA GLU A 329 0.14 8.84 33.23
C GLU A 329 0.39 9.38 31.82
N SER A 330 1.64 9.75 31.54
CA SER A 330 2.10 10.21 30.22
C SER A 330 1.85 9.16 29.13
N LEU A 331 2.14 7.89 29.40
CA LEU A 331 1.95 6.79 28.47
C LEU A 331 0.46 6.57 28.20
N SER A 332 -0.36 6.59 29.24
CA SER A 332 -1.81 6.49 29.10
C SER A 332 -2.37 7.64 28.25
N ALA A 333 -1.92 8.88 28.50
CA ALA A 333 -2.31 10.05 27.73
C ALA A 333 -1.87 9.98 26.26
N LEU A 334 -0.62 9.55 25.97
CA LEU A 334 -0.12 9.39 24.59
C LEU A 334 -0.90 8.31 23.84
N SER A 335 -1.08 7.15 24.49
CA SER A 335 -1.79 6.00 23.94
C SER A 335 -3.24 6.34 23.58
N ALA A 336 -3.93 7.09 24.45
CA ALA A 336 -5.30 7.54 24.20
C ALA A 336 -5.45 8.45 22.96
N MET A 337 -4.36 9.07 22.48
CA MET A 337 -4.38 9.93 21.29
C MET A 337 -4.21 9.17 19.97
N GLU A 338 -3.77 7.91 20.01
CA GLU A 338 -3.47 7.12 18.81
C GLU A 338 -4.68 7.02 17.87
N ILE A 339 -5.83 6.57 18.39
CA ILE A 339 -7.05 6.41 17.59
C ILE A 339 -7.55 7.76 17.03
N PRO A 340 -7.67 8.84 17.83
CA PRO A 340 -8.01 10.17 17.32
C PRO A 340 -7.07 10.69 16.22
N VAL A 341 -5.75 10.56 16.41
CA VAL A 341 -4.74 11.02 15.45
C VAL A 341 -4.89 10.31 14.11
N MET A 342 -4.98 8.98 14.14
CA MET A 342 -5.10 8.19 12.93
C MET A 342 -6.48 8.36 12.25
N SER A 343 -7.55 8.50 13.03
CA SER A 343 -8.89 8.78 12.52
C SER A 343 -8.94 10.15 11.84
N HIS A 344 -8.30 11.16 12.42
CA HIS A 344 -8.22 12.48 11.81
C HIS A 344 -7.42 12.46 10.51
N LEU A 345 -6.30 11.74 10.45
CA LEU A 345 -5.56 11.56 9.21
C LEU A 345 -6.41 10.88 8.12
N ALA A 346 -7.10 9.78 8.46
CA ALA A 346 -7.98 9.09 7.52
C ALA A 346 -9.12 10.01 7.02
N TRP A 347 -9.67 10.85 7.91
CA TRP A 347 -10.68 11.84 7.54
C TRP A 347 -10.11 12.87 6.56
N ARG A 348 -8.91 13.41 6.78
CA ARG A 348 -8.28 14.37 5.85
C ARG A 348 -8.15 13.79 4.44
N PHE A 349 -7.65 12.57 4.32
CA PHE A 349 -7.53 11.90 3.02
C PHE A 349 -8.88 11.56 2.39
N ARG A 350 -9.89 11.25 3.21
CA ARG A 350 -11.28 11.11 2.73
C ARG A 350 -11.78 12.40 2.08
N GLU A 351 -11.58 13.55 2.72
CA GLU A 351 -11.97 14.84 2.14
C GLU A 351 -11.16 15.16 0.87
N TRP A 352 -9.86 14.84 0.86
CA TRP A 352 -9.03 14.99 -0.34
C TRP A 352 -9.59 14.18 -1.51
N TYR A 353 -9.96 12.93 -1.28
CA TYR A 353 -10.45 12.04 -2.34
C TYR A 353 -11.95 12.18 -2.61
N ARG A 354 -12.69 12.99 -1.84
CA ARG A 354 -14.00 13.52 -2.26
C ARG A 354 -13.88 14.55 -3.37
N CYS A 355 -12.76 15.28 -3.45
CA CYS A 355 -12.47 16.16 -4.58
C CYS A 355 -12.07 15.32 -5.80
N HIS A 356 -12.93 15.28 -6.81
CA HIS A 356 -12.72 14.42 -7.98
C HIS A 356 -11.50 14.80 -8.80
N LYS A 357 -11.19 16.10 -8.90
CA LYS A 357 -9.99 16.57 -9.58
C LYS A 357 -8.72 16.03 -8.92
N LEU A 358 -8.68 16.07 -7.59
CA LEU A 358 -7.56 15.54 -6.82
C LEU A 358 -7.50 14.01 -6.91
N LEU A 359 -8.62 13.32 -6.74
CA LEU A 359 -8.68 11.86 -6.88
C LEU A 359 -8.24 11.41 -8.28
N ALA A 360 -8.74 12.03 -9.34
CA ALA A 360 -8.37 11.74 -10.72
C ALA A 360 -6.87 11.99 -10.97
N ALA A 361 -6.33 13.10 -10.50
CA ALA A 361 -4.92 13.44 -10.68
C ALA A 361 -3.96 12.38 -10.09
N VAL A 362 -4.36 11.73 -8.99
CA VAL A 362 -3.57 10.68 -8.32
C VAL A 362 -3.85 9.29 -8.90
N SER A 363 -5.11 8.90 -9.02
CA SER A 363 -5.51 7.50 -9.29
C SER A 363 -5.70 7.16 -10.76
N CYS A 364 -6.03 8.13 -11.61
CA CYS A 364 -6.30 7.87 -13.03
C CYS A 364 -5.05 7.38 -13.80
N PRO A 365 -3.87 8.03 -13.69
CA PRO A 365 -2.68 7.59 -14.43
C PRO A 365 -2.30 6.11 -14.26
N PRO A 366 -2.18 5.58 -13.02
CA PRO A 366 -1.81 4.17 -12.84
C PRO A 366 -2.92 3.20 -13.27
N LEU A 367 -4.20 3.58 -13.11
CA LEU A 367 -5.32 2.75 -13.57
C LEU A 367 -5.41 2.71 -15.09
N LYS A 368 -5.17 3.84 -15.78
CA LYS A 368 -5.12 3.91 -17.24
C LYS A 368 -4.00 3.06 -17.82
N GLU A 369 -2.82 3.14 -17.22
CA GLU A 369 -1.68 2.30 -17.60
C GLU A 369 -2.00 0.81 -17.45
N MET A 370 -2.55 0.41 -16.30
CA MET A 370 -2.98 -0.97 -16.07
C MET A 370 -4.06 -1.41 -17.08
N MET A 371 -5.03 -0.53 -17.41
CA MET A 371 -6.06 -0.85 -18.39
C MET A 371 -5.48 -1.11 -19.78
N GLY A 372 -4.49 -0.32 -20.22
CA GLY A 372 -3.78 -0.58 -21.48
C GLY A 372 -3.17 -1.99 -21.50
N GLN A 373 -2.48 -2.37 -20.41
CA GLN A 373 -1.90 -3.71 -20.27
C GLN A 373 -2.97 -4.82 -20.22
N MET A 374 -4.13 -4.57 -19.60
CA MET A 374 -5.25 -5.52 -19.56
C MET A 374 -5.86 -5.74 -20.95
N LEU A 375 -6.02 -4.68 -21.75
CA LEU A 375 -6.50 -4.77 -23.13
C LEU A 375 -5.54 -5.57 -23.99
N ASP A 376 -4.24 -5.30 -23.88
CA ASP A 376 -3.21 -6.08 -24.58
C ASP A 376 -3.29 -7.55 -24.18
N ALA A 377 -3.38 -7.84 -22.88
CA ALA A 377 -3.48 -9.18 -22.34
C ALA A 377 -4.74 -9.94 -22.80
N ALA A 378 -5.87 -9.25 -22.96
CA ALA A 378 -7.11 -9.84 -23.46
C ALA A 378 -7.02 -10.24 -24.95
N SER A 379 -6.05 -9.69 -25.68
CA SER A 379 -5.79 -10.01 -27.09
C SER A 379 -4.71 -11.09 -27.30
N ARG A 380 -4.03 -11.52 -26.23
CA ARG A 380 -2.96 -12.54 -26.28
C ARG A 380 -3.53 -13.93 -26.55
N LYS A 381 -2.70 -14.76 -27.17
CA LYS A 381 -3.00 -16.19 -27.37
C LYS A 381 -2.73 -17.00 -26.11
N ASP A 382 -3.33 -18.19 -26.03
CA ASP A 382 -3.23 -19.09 -24.87
C ASP A 382 -1.83 -19.67 -24.63
N ASP A 383 -0.97 -19.68 -25.65
CA ASP A 383 0.42 -20.14 -25.59
C ASP A 383 1.39 -19.06 -25.10
N GLU A 384 0.94 -17.81 -24.99
CA GLU A 384 1.77 -16.71 -24.49
C GLU A 384 1.80 -16.65 -22.96
N ARG A 385 2.93 -16.20 -22.41
CA ARG A 385 3.05 -15.94 -20.98
C ARG A 385 2.10 -14.83 -20.56
N ARG A 386 1.44 -15.06 -19.43
CA ARG A 386 0.43 -14.14 -18.90
C ARG A 386 1.11 -13.02 -18.11
N PRO A 387 0.66 -11.77 -18.21
CA PRO A 387 1.28 -10.67 -17.47
C PRO A 387 1.11 -10.84 -15.96
N PHE A 388 2.21 -10.59 -15.24
CA PHE A 388 2.26 -10.51 -13.79
C PHE A 388 3.00 -9.22 -13.40
N VAL A 389 2.24 -8.15 -13.15
CA VAL A 389 2.78 -6.80 -13.05
C VAL A 389 2.76 -6.31 -11.61
N LEU A 390 3.91 -5.87 -11.10
CA LEU A 390 4.09 -5.31 -9.77
C LEU A 390 4.28 -3.78 -9.85
N TYR A 391 3.55 -3.06 -9.02
CA TYR A 391 3.64 -1.61 -8.82
C TYR A 391 3.97 -1.30 -7.36
N SER A 392 5.22 -1.00 -7.08
CA SER A 392 5.68 -0.58 -5.74
C SER A 392 5.47 0.91 -5.53
N CYS A 393 4.61 1.23 -4.56
CA CYS A 393 4.15 2.59 -4.34
C CYS A 393 3.91 2.86 -2.84
N HIS A 394 3.14 3.90 -2.56
CA HIS A 394 2.91 4.42 -1.21
C HIS A 394 1.48 4.11 -0.75
N ASP A 395 1.23 4.24 0.55
CA ASP A 395 -0.12 4.12 1.12
C ASP A 395 -1.10 5.11 0.47
N VAL A 396 -0.66 6.34 0.22
CA VAL A 396 -1.48 7.36 -0.44
C VAL A 396 -1.94 6.93 -1.84
N THR A 397 -1.09 6.20 -2.59
CA THR A 397 -1.42 5.65 -3.91
C THR A 397 -2.48 4.55 -3.78
N LEU A 398 -2.28 3.57 -2.90
CA LEU A 398 -3.25 2.51 -2.61
C LEU A 398 -4.59 3.07 -2.18
N LEU A 399 -4.58 4.03 -1.26
CA LEU A 399 -5.78 4.67 -0.74
C LEU A 399 -6.54 5.37 -1.88
N SER A 400 -5.85 6.14 -2.73
CA SER A 400 -6.49 6.79 -3.88
C SER A 400 -7.12 5.79 -4.86
N ILE A 401 -6.46 4.67 -5.14
CA ILE A 401 -6.98 3.62 -6.01
C ILE A 401 -8.25 3.02 -5.42
N LEU A 402 -8.27 2.71 -4.10
CA LEU A 402 -9.45 2.17 -3.43
C LEU A 402 -10.64 3.14 -3.46
N TYR A 403 -10.41 4.44 -3.29
CA TYR A 403 -11.46 5.45 -3.46
C TYR A 403 -11.94 5.53 -4.91
N ALA A 404 -11.03 5.48 -5.88
CA ALA A 404 -11.34 5.56 -7.30
C ALA A 404 -12.22 4.40 -7.78
N ILE A 405 -11.86 3.15 -7.43
CA ILE A 405 -12.65 1.96 -7.77
C ILE A 405 -13.90 1.79 -6.89
N GLY A 406 -14.11 2.70 -5.94
CA GLY A 406 -15.28 2.71 -5.07
C GLY A 406 -15.30 1.55 -4.08
N ALA A 407 -14.17 1.20 -3.46
CA ALA A 407 -14.13 0.16 -2.43
C ALA A 407 -15.18 0.44 -1.33
N ASP A 408 -16.13 -0.48 -1.21
CA ASP A 408 -17.37 -0.27 -0.46
C ASP A 408 -17.14 0.20 0.99
N PHE A 409 -16.23 -0.49 1.71
CA PHE A 409 -15.94 -0.17 3.10
C PHE A 409 -15.44 1.27 3.32
N LEU A 410 -14.80 1.88 2.31
CA LEU A 410 -14.37 3.29 2.35
C LEU A 410 -15.49 4.25 1.94
N VAL A 411 -16.22 3.94 0.87
CA VAL A 411 -17.16 4.89 0.26
C VAL A 411 -18.55 4.87 0.89
N ALA A 412 -18.96 3.75 1.50
CA ALA A 412 -20.28 3.58 2.09
C ALA A 412 -20.36 4.00 3.57
N GLY A 413 -19.23 4.31 4.22
CA GLY A 413 -19.21 4.72 5.62
C GLY A 413 -19.93 6.05 5.85
N GLU A 414 -21.18 6.00 6.30
CA GLU A 414 -21.97 7.17 6.70
C GLU A 414 -21.51 7.80 8.02
N ASP A 415 -20.66 7.11 8.82
CA ASP A 415 -20.21 7.59 10.14
C ASP A 415 -19.65 9.02 10.04
N CYS A 416 -20.41 9.95 10.62
CA CYS A 416 -20.33 11.40 10.57
C CYS A 416 -19.13 11.96 11.36
N GLY A 417 -17.92 11.51 11.05
CA GLY A 417 -16.70 11.73 11.84
C GLY A 417 -16.21 13.16 12.06
N GLY A 418 -16.99 14.19 11.73
CA GLY A 418 -16.65 15.59 12.04
C GLY A 418 -17.47 16.19 13.17
N SER A 419 -18.76 15.82 13.29
CA SER A 419 -19.68 16.44 14.26
C SER A 419 -19.76 15.70 15.59
N GLU A 420 -19.54 14.38 15.59
CA GLU A 420 -19.72 13.52 16.77
C GLU A 420 -18.41 13.18 17.51
N MET A 421 -17.27 13.76 17.12
CA MET A 421 -16.02 13.63 17.90
C MET A 421 -16.07 14.41 19.24
N GLN A 422 -17.17 15.10 19.55
CA GLN A 422 -17.28 16.02 20.71
C GLN A 422 -18.19 15.55 21.85
N GLU A 423 -18.89 14.41 21.78
CA GLU A 423 -19.69 13.96 22.92
C GLU A 423 -18.85 13.12 23.90
N GLU A 424 -18.29 13.80 24.90
CA GLU A 424 -17.78 13.18 26.13
C GLU A 424 -18.87 12.28 26.75
N GLY A 425 -18.64 10.96 26.77
CA GLY A 425 -19.43 10.04 27.59
C GLY A 425 -20.21 8.93 26.87
N LYS A 426 -20.13 8.80 25.54
CA LYS A 426 -20.64 7.61 24.83
C LYS A 426 -19.53 6.91 24.05
N GLU A 427 -19.08 5.77 24.56
CA GLU A 427 -18.13 4.85 23.92
C GLU A 427 -18.72 4.22 22.65
N ILE A 428 -18.84 4.99 21.57
CA ILE A 428 -19.07 4.44 20.23
C ILE A 428 -18.01 4.98 19.27
N HIS A 429 -16.75 4.92 19.69
CA HIS A 429 -15.66 5.03 18.73
C HIS A 429 -15.50 3.65 18.07
N SER A 430 -16.13 3.46 16.91
CA SER A 430 -15.74 2.39 16.00
C SER A 430 -14.23 2.51 15.75
N GLY A 431 -13.47 1.53 16.25
CA GLY A 431 -12.01 1.54 16.24
C GLY A 431 -11.48 1.65 14.82
N MET A 432 -10.29 2.25 14.67
CA MET A 432 -9.61 2.28 13.37
C MET A 432 -9.15 0.87 12.98
N GLU A 433 -9.45 0.46 11.75
CA GLU A 433 -8.99 -0.82 11.21
C GLU A 433 -7.69 -0.60 10.39
N MET A 434 -6.58 -1.16 10.85
CA MET A 434 -5.29 -1.08 10.13
C MET A 434 -5.11 -2.30 9.22
N GLY A 435 -5.22 -2.12 7.90
CA GLY A 435 -4.88 -3.12 6.89
C GLY A 435 -5.72 -4.41 6.86
N LEU A 436 -6.45 -4.75 7.91
CA LEU A 436 -7.36 -5.89 7.94
C LEU A 436 -8.74 -5.43 7.49
N VAL A 437 -9.26 -6.05 6.42
CA VAL A 437 -10.68 -5.98 6.07
C VAL A 437 -11.30 -7.31 6.47
N ASP A 438 -12.23 -7.32 7.41
CA ASP A 438 -12.89 -8.55 7.84
C ASP A 438 -14.12 -8.84 6.98
N VAL A 439 -13.90 -9.37 5.76
CA VAL A 439 -15.00 -9.64 4.81
C VAL A 439 -15.92 -10.79 5.27
N ASP A 440 -15.44 -11.69 6.13
CA ASP A 440 -16.14 -12.94 6.44
C ASP A 440 -17.27 -12.80 7.48
N LYS A 441 -17.39 -11.64 8.15
CA LYS A 441 -18.47 -11.37 9.11
C LYS A 441 -19.84 -11.12 8.46
N SER A 442 -19.92 -11.03 7.13
CA SER A 442 -21.19 -10.85 6.41
C SER A 442 -22.16 -12.02 6.51
N ASN A 443 -21.72 -13.19 7.00
CA ASN A 443 -22.59 -14.35 7.26
C ASN A 443 -23.24 -14.32 8.66
N ALA A 444 -22.92 -13.35 9.52
CA ALA A 444 -23.70 -13.12 10.72
C ALA A 444 -25.10 -12.62 10.32
N THR A 445 -26.14 -13.25 10.87
CA THR A 445 -27.57 -12.93 10.64
C THR A 445 -27.95 -11.50 11.02
N THR A 446 -27.03 -10.74 11.60
CA THR A 446 -27.10 -9.29 11.76
C THR A 446 -25.96 -8.67 10.96
N PRO A 447 -26.25 -7.89 9.90
CA PRO A 447 -25.22 -7.15 9.17
C PRO A 447 -24.69 -6.07 10.10
N THR A 448 -23.68 -6.39 10.90
CA THR A 448 -22.92 -5.38 11.63
C THR A 448 -22.19 -4.56 10.57
N LYS A 449 -22.65 -3.33 10.34
CA LYS A 449 -22.07 -2.33 9.43
C LYS A 449 -20.55 -2.24 9.68
N GLN A 450 -19.75 -2.89 8.85
CA GLN A 450 -18.29 -2.83 8.90
C GLN A 450 -17.73 -1.86 7.83
N SER A 451 -18.55 -0.92 7.38
CA SER A 451 -18.12 0.16 6.50
C SER A 451 -17.55 1.31 7.33
N SER A 452 -16.27 1.21 7.67
CA SER A 452 -15.53 2.30 8.32
C SER A 452 -14.54 2.91 7.34
N TRP A 453 -14.73 4.20 7.05
CA TRP A 453 -13.73 5.00 6.35
C TRP A 453 -12.45 5.19 7.18
N ARG A 454 -12.45 4.81 8.47
CA ARG A 454 -11.30 4.83 9.38
C ARG A 454 -10.39 3.62 9.12
N TRP A 455 -9.89 3.56 7.89
CA TRP A 455 -8.97 2.53 7.44
C TRP A 455 -7.72 3.17 6.83
N TRP A 456 -6.56 2.57 7.12
CA TRP A 456 -5.29 2.97 6.50
C TRP A 456 -4.54 1.72 6.01
N PRO A 457 -3.90 1.76 4.83
CA PRO A 457 -3.10 0.64 4.35
C PRO A 457 -1.97 0.33 5.33
N ALA A 458 -1.95 -0.88 5.89
CA ALA A 458 -0.82 -1.35 6.69
C ALA A 458 0.44 -1.51 5.82
N TYR A 459 1.62 -1.60 6.43
CA TYR A 459 2.84 -1.99 5.72
C TYR A 459 2.63 -3.27 4.94
N SER A 460 3.25 -3.37 3.77
CA SER A 460 3.12 -4.51 2.85
C SER A 460 1.69 -4.80 2.35
N SER A 461 0.76 -3.85 2.51
CA SER A 461 -0.59 -4.00 1.94
C SER A 461 -0.53 -4.13 0.42
N THR A 462 -1.44 -4.93 -0.13
CA THR A 462 -1.54 -5.23 -1.56
C THR A 462 -2.96 -5.04 -2.06
N ILE A 463 -3.11 -4.43 -3.23
CA ILE A 463 -4.33 -4.44 -4.04
C ILE A 463 -4.01 -5.23 -5.30
N VAL A 464 -4.76 -6.28 -5.56
CA VAL A 464 -4.59 -7.13 -6.73
C VAL A 464 -5.79 -7.00 -7.63
N PHE A 465 -5.54 -6.79 -8.91
CA PHE A 465 -6.51 -6.90 -9.98
C PHE A 465 -6.19 -8.20 -10.74
N GLU A 466 -7.04 -9.22 -10.57
CA GLU A 466 -6.99 -10.43 -11.39
C GLU A 466 -7.92 -10.23 -12.59
N MET A 467 -7.39 -10.34 -13.81
CA MET A 467 -8.24 -10.47 -15.01
C MET A 467 -8.52 -11.95 -15.22
N VAL A 468 -9.80 -12.30 -15.30
CA VAL A 468 -10.29 -13.66 -15.38
C VAL A 468 -11.11 -13.81 -16.66
N ARG A 469 -10.67 -14.72 -17.53
CA ARG A 469 -11.43 -15.16 -18.69
C ARG A 469 -12.47 -16.19 -18.26
N ILE A 470 -13.73 -15.94 -18.61
CA ILE A 470 -14.85 -16.85 -18.38
C ILE A 470 -15.37 -17.29 -19.74
N GLU A 471 -15.44 -18.61 -19.94
CA GLU A 471 -16.09 -19.23 -21.10
C GLU A 471 -17.57 -19.41 -20.78
N GLU A 472 -18.44 -18.75 -21.54
CA GLU A 472 -19.90 -18.96 -21.46
C GLU A 472 -20.32 -20.11 -22.40
N GLU A 473 -21.53 -20.67 -22.19
CA GLU A 473 -22.03 -21.88 -22.87
C GLU A 473 -22.07 -21.78 -24.41
N VAL A 474 -21.96 -20.57 -24.97
CA VAL A 474 -22.04 -20.29 -26.42
C VAL A 474 -20.66 -19.97 -27.02
N GLY A 475 -19.56 -20.25 -26.30
CA GLY A 475 -18.20 -19.93 -26.76
C GLY A 475 -17.90 -18.43 -26.81
N ILE A 476 -18.75 -17.61 -26.16
CA ILE A 476 -18.48 -16.19 -25.96
C ILE A 476 -17.52 -16.09 -24.77
N GLU A 477 -16.33 -15.60 -25.04
CA GLU A 477 -15.35 -15.30 -24.00
C GLU A 477 -15.64 -13.93 -23.41
N ARG A 478 -15.75 -13.88 -22.08
CA ARG A 478 -15.87 -12.63 -21.33
C ARG A 478 -14.71 -12.48 -20.37
N HIS A 479 -14.17 -11.26 -20.31
CA HIS A 479 -13.17 -10.89 -19.32
C HIS A 479 -13.83 -10.12 -18.17
N VAL A 480 -13.57 -10.57 -16.95
CA VAL A 480 -13.97 -9.89 -15.71
C VAL A 480 -12.74 -9.60 -14.86
N ILE A 481 -12.86 -8.59 -14.01
CA ILE A 481 -11.84 -8.15 -13.07
C ILE A 481 -12.30 -8.50 -11.66
N ARG A 482 -11.44 -9.19 -10.91
CA ARG A 482 -11.59 -9.40 -9.47
C ARG A 482 -10.58 -8.54 -8.74
N VAL A 483 -11.06 -7.79 -7.74
CA VAL A 483 -10.20 -6.96 -6.89
C VAL A 483 -10.02 -7.60 -5.51
N ILE A 484 -8.77 -7.77 -5.09
CA ILE A 484 -8.38 -8.42 -3.84
C ILE A 484 -7.52 -7.45 -3.03
N LEU A 485 -7.92 -7.15 -1.80
CA LEU A 485 -7.15 -6.37 -0.85
C LEU A 485 -6.60 -7.30 0.24
N ASN A 486 -5.26 -7.36 0.37
CA ASN A 486 -4.59 -8.17 1.40
C ASN A 486 -5.03 -9.64 1.43
N GLY A 487 -5.22 -10.21 0.24
CA GLY A 487 -5.65 -11.61 0.06
C GLY A 487 -7.15 -11.86 0.15
N LYS A 488 -7.97 -10.82 0.42
CA LYS A 488 -9.43 -10.92 0.49
C LYS A 488 -10.10 -10.16 -0.65
N ALA A 489 -11.06 -10.81 -1.34
CA ALA A 489 -11.84 -10.14 -2.36
C ALA A 489 -12.71 -9.03 -1.73
N ILE A 490 -12.82 -7.88 -2.41
CA ILE A 490 -13.59 -6.74 -1.91
C ILE A 490 -14.77 -6.41 -2.81
N ARG A 491 -15.84 -5.87 -2.20
CA ARG A 491 -17.00 -5.32 -2.90
C ARG A 491 -16.70 -3.92 -3.41
N LEU A 492 -17.17 -3.60 -4.60
CA LEU A 492 -16.98 -2.30 -5.25
C LEU A 492 -18.31 -1.61 -5.50
N ILE A 493 -18.32 -0.29 -5.33
CA ILE A 493 -19.43 0.63 -5.61
C ILE A 493 -18.87 1.84 -6.39
N PRO A 494 -18.35 1.63 -7.61
CA PRO A 494 -17.72 2.69 -8.40
C PRO A 494 -18.72 3.76 -8.83
N ARG A 495 -18.19 4.93 -9.19
CA ARG A 495 -18.95 6.00 -9.87
C ARG A 495 -18.73 5.84 -11.37
N LEU A 496 -19.78 5.52 -12.12
CA LEU A 496 -19.68 5.18 -13.56
C LEU A 496 -20.29 6.22 -14.50
N SER A 497 -20.92 7.27 -13.98
CA SER A 497 -21.45 8.35 -14.80
C SER A 497 -21.16 9.72 -14.19
N LEU A 498 -21.00 10.69 -15.09
CA LEU A 498 -21.05 12.12 -14.80
C LEU A 498 -22.49 12.60 -14.99
N ASP A 499 -22.83 13.73 -14.40
CA ASP A 499 -24.03 14.46 -14.84
C ASP A 499 -23.78 15.18 -16.18
N ASP A 500 -24.84 15.80 -16.73
CA ASP A 500 -24.77 16.54 -18.00
C ASP A 500 -23.78 17.72 -17.95
N GLU A 501 -23.43 18.21 -16.75
CA GLU A 501 -22.49 19.31 -16.53
C GLU A 501 -21.03 18.82 -16.46
N ARG A 502 -20.79 17.51 -16.65
CA ARG A 502 -19.49 16.85 -16.43
C ARG A 502 -18.97 17.00 -15.00
N ILE A 503 -19.88 17.25 -14.06
CA ILE A 503 -19.57 17.31 -12.64
C ILE A 503 -19.95 15.96 -12.05
N LEU A 504 -19.04 15.38 -11.27
CA LEU A 504 -19.37 14.24 -10.43
C LEU A 504 -20.24 14.73 -9.26
N LYS A 505 -21.54 14.94 -9.47
CA LYS A 505 -22.48 15.10 -8.35
C LYS A 505 -22.43 13.84 -7.48
N GLU A 506 -22.61 14.01 -6.17
CA GLU A 506 -22.69 12.87 -5.27
C GLU A 506 -23.89 12.00 -5.65
N GLN A 507 -23.62 10.90 -6.35
CA GLN A 507 -24.62 9.86 -6.58
C GLN A 507 -24.92 9.18 -5.25
N PRO A 508 -26.20 9.08 -4.84
CA PRO A 508 -26.59 8.30 -3.68
C PRO A 508 -26.05 6.87 -3.78
N LEU A 509 -25.61 6.28 -2.66
CA LEU A 509 -25.02 4.94 -2.65
C LEU A 509 -25.94 3.86 -3.22
N HIS A 510 -27.26 4.04 -3.09
CA HIS A 510 -28.25 3.09 -3.60
C HIS A 510 -28.44 3.14 -5.12
N SER A 511 -27.99 4.20 -5.80
CA SER A 511 -28.10 4.34 -7.26
C SER A 511 -26.85 3.87 -8.01
N ARG A 512 -25.78 3.53 -7.30
CA ARG A 512 -24.52 3.09 -7.90
C ARG A 512 -24.53 1.60 -8.20
N GLN A 513 -23.84 1.22 -9.28
CA GLN A 513 -23.60 -0.18 -9.61
C GLN A 513 -22.73 -0.83 -8.53
N ARG A 514 -23.04 -2.09 -8.20
CA ARG A 514 -22.33 -2.85 -7.19
C ARG A 514 -21.68 -4.07 -7.84
N PHE A 515 -20.41 -4.30 -7.53
CA PHE A 515 -19.67 -5.45 -8.03
C PHE A 515 -19.14 -6.30 -6.88
N GLY A 516 -19.16 -7.62 -7.04
CA GLY A 516 -18.83 -8.58 -6.00
C GLY A 516 -20.01 -8.91 -5.06
N GLU A 517 -21.23 -8.43 -5.37
CA GLU A 517 -22.45 -8.81 -4.65
C GLU A 517 -23.11 -10.01 -5.35
N THR A 518 -23.52 -11.01 -4.56
CA THR A 518 -24.32 -12.15 -5.04
C THR A 518 -25.78 -11.89 -4.73
N THR A 519 -26.58 -11.59 -5.75
CA THR A 519 -28.04 -11.47 -5.64
C THR A 519 -28.69 -12.72 -6.22
N GLY A 520 -29.08 -13.65 -5.35
CA GLY A 520 -29.57 -14.98 -5.77
C GLY A 520 -28.46 -15.77 -6.46
N ASP A 521 -28.74 -16.27 -7.68
CA ASP A 521 -27.77 -17.05 -8.48
C ASP A 521 -26.83 -16.18 -9.33
N LYS A 522 -26.96 -14.85 -9.30
CA LYS A 522 -26.15 -13.93 -10.11
C LYS A 522 -25.10 -13.22 -9.26
N CYS A 523 -23.85 -13.26 -9.70
CA CYS A 523 -22.76 -12.44 -9.16
C CYS A 523 -22.43 -11.35 -10.18
N GLN A 524 -22.57 -10.08 -9.81
CA GLN A 524 -22.21 -8.96 -10.68
C GLN A 524 -20.69 -8.74 -10.59
N MET A 525 -19.96 -9.07 -11.65
CA MET A 525 -18.50 -8.91 -11.73
C MET A 525 -18.14 -7.68 -12.58
N LEU A 526 -17.05 -7.00 -12.23
CA LEU A 526 -16.57 -5.82 -12.97
C LEU A 526 -16.03 -6.27 -14.33
N GLY A 527 -16.64 -5.86 -15.44
CA GLY A 527 -16.11 -6.14 -16.77
C GLY A 527 -14.94 -5.21 -17.15
N LEU A 528 -14.19 -5.58 -18.21
CA LEU A 528 -13.20 -4.67 -18.79
C LEU A 528 -13.83 -3.35 -19.27
N GLU A 529 -15.01 -3.41 -19.88
CA GLU A 529 -15.75 -2.23 -20.34
C GLU A 529 -16.17 -1.33 -19.17
N ASP A 530 -16.66 -1.90 -18.06
CA ASP A 530 -17.02 -1.16 -16.85
C ASP A 530 -15.78 -0.45 -16.26
N PHE A 531 -14.63 -1.13 -16.28
CA PHE A 531 -13.37 -0.57 -15.78
C PHE A 531 -12.81 0.53 -16.69
N ALA A 532 -12.90 0.38 -18.02
CA ALA A 532 -12.58 1.44 -18.97
C ALA A 532 -13.49 2.66 -18.79
N GLN A 533 -14.79 2.44 -18.57
CA GLN A 533 -15.75 3.51 -18.30
C GLN A 533 -15.42 4.24 -16.99
N LEU A 534 -15.06 3.52 -15.92
CA LEU A 534 -14.58 4.12 -14.68
C LEU A 534 -13.38 5.05 -14.92
N ILE A 535 -12.40 4.61 -15.71
CA ILE A 535 -11.21 5.41 -16.03
C ILE A 535 -11.60 6.66 -16.83
N SER A 536 -12.46 6.53 -17.83
CA SER A 536 -12.97 7.66 -18.62
C SER A 536 -13.66 8.71 -17.75
N VAL A 537 -14.45 8.29 -16.75
CA VAL A 537 -15.07 9.19 -15.77
C VAL A 537 -14.02 9.94 -14.94
N LEU A 538 -12.94 9.27 -14.52
CA LEU A 538 -11.84 9.91 -13.81
C LEU A 538 -11.08 10.90 -14.69
N GLU A 539 -10.82 10.55 -15.96
CA GLU A 539 -10.14 11.44 -16.92
C GLU A 539 -10.92 12.73 -17.12
N GLN A 540 -12.21 12.63 -17.42
CA GLN A 540 -13.10 13.77 -17.61
C GLN A 540 -13.17 14.66 -16.35
N ALA A 541 -13.15 14.07 -15.16
CA ALA A 541 -13.10 14.81 -13.90
C ALA A 541 -11.76 15.57 -13.71
N GLY A 542 -10.66 15.07 -14.30
CA GLY A 542 -9.33 15.69 -14.25
C GLY A 542 -9.07 16.74 -15.33
N GLU A 543 -9.60 16.57 -16.55
CA GLU A 543 -9.31 17.39 -17.75
C GLU A 543 -9.60 18.88 -17.56
N GLY A 544 -10.60 19.25 -16.75
CA GLY A 544 -10.88 20.64 -16.42
C GLY A 544 -9.77 21.38 -15.65
N SER A 545 -8.63 20.73 -15.37
CA SER A 545 -7.50 21.33 -14.66
C SER A 545 -6.18 21.33 -15.45
N VAL A 546 -6.04 20.52 -16.52
CA VAL A 546 -4.76 20.37 -17.25
C VAL A 546 -4.58 21.47 -18.28
N SER A 547 -5.65 21.91 -18.94
CA SER A 547 -5.57 22.93 -20.01
C SER A 547 -5.12 24.33 -19.55
N LEU A 548 -5.12 24.60 -18.24
CA LEU A 548 -4.78 25.92 -17.69
C LEU A 548 -3.34 26.04 -17.15
N LEU A 549 -2.57 24.94 -17.08
CA LEU A 549 -1.27 24.92 -16.39
C LEU A 549 -0.07 24.55 -17.26
N GLU A 550 -0.29 24.15 -18.52
CA GLU A 550 0.81 23.78 -19.43
C GLU A 550 1.65 24.97 -19.92
N GLU A 551 1.20 26.22 -19.76
CA GLU A 551 1.96 27.40 -20.22
C GLU A 551 3.07 27.87 -19.26
N ASP A 552 3.15 27.38 -18.02
CA ASP A 552 3.92 28.04 -16.95
C ASP A 552 5.08 27.22 -16.34
N THR A 553 5.43 26.06 -16.91
CA THR A 553 6.27 25.05 -16.21
C THR A 553 7.76 25.03 -16.56
N ALA A 554 8.26 25.88 -17.44
CA ALA A 554 9.66 25.81 -17.88
C ALA A 554 10.71 26.34 -16.87
N GLU A 555 10.37 27.19 -15.88
CA GLU A 555 11.40 27.92 -15.11
C GLU A 555 11.54 27.61 -13.60
N MET A 556 10.63 26.88 -12.94
CA MET A 556 10.65 26.76 -11.45
C MET A 556 11.00 25.38 -10.84
N SER A 557 11.46 24.40 -11.63
CA SER A 557 11.58 23.00 -11.18
C SER A 557 12.63 22.67 -10.09
N ASN A 558 13.50 23.59 -9.66
CA ASN A 558 14.69 23.23 -8.86
C ASN A 558 14.62 23.46 -7.34
N ARG A 559 13.47 23.82 -6.73
CA ARG A 559 13.44 24.16 -5.27
C ARG A 559 12.39 23.47 -4.41
N PHE A 560 11.49 22.66 -4.94
CA PHE A 560 10.44 22.02 -4.13
C PHE A 560 10.46 20.50 -4.29
N GLY A 561 11.18 19.82 -3.40
CA GLY A 561 10.84 18.46 -3.03
C GLY A 561 9.68 18.54 -2.03
N VAL A 562 8.47 18.19 -2.46
CA VAL A 562 7.37 17.97 -1.52
C VAL A 562 7.76 16.71 -0.75
N GLU A 563 7.85 16.80 0.59
CA GLU A 563 8.06 15.62 1.42
C GLU A 563 6.82 14.72 1.29
N GLY A 564 6.82 13.81 0.32
CA GLY A 564 5.86 12.71 0.24
C GLY A 564 6.09 11.80 1.44
N GLY A 565 5.15 11.80 2.38
CA GLY A 565 5.15 10.94 3.56
C GLY A 565 4.96 9.46 3.24
#